data_AF-A0A927ZWZ2-F1
#
_entry.id   AF-A0A927ZWZ2-F1
#
_cell.length_a   1.000
_cell.length_b   1.000
_cell.length_c   1.000
_cell.angle_alpha   90.00
_cell.angle_beta   90.00
_cell.angle_gamma   90.00
#
_symmetry.space_group_name_H-M   'P 1'
#
loop_
_entity.id
_entity.type
_entity.pdbx_description
1 polymer ?
#
loop_
_entity_poly.entity_id
_entity_poly.type
_entity_poly.pdbx_seq_one_letter_code
_entity_poly.pdbx_strand_id
1 'polypeptide(L)' 'MTWEQEKEALAETYFEKGKAEGKAEGKAEGLVRGKNEVALAMLKKGFDVSVVKELTGLDEGDIRKLSN' A
#
# COMPACT_ATOMS: atom_id res chain seq x y z
N MET A 1 -17.85 37.51 4.53
CA MET A 1 -17.89 36.06 4.80
C MET A 1 -18.30 35.89 6.24
N THR A 2 -19.36 35.13 6.50
CA THR A 2 -19.79 34.84 7.86
C THR A 2 -18.94 33.70 8.43
N TRP A 3 -18.81 33.65 9.74
CA TRP A 3 -18.13 32.60 10.48
C TRP A 3 -18.66 31.19 10.18
N GLU A 4 -19.92 31.10 9.71
CA GLU A 4 -20.57 29.86 9.29
C GLU A 4 -20.08 29.39 7.91
N GLN A 5 -19.92 30.30 6.95
CA GLN A 5 -19.39 29.99 5.62
C GLN A 5 -17.94 29.52 5.66
N GLU A 6 -17.11 30.12 6.54
CA GLU A 6 -15.73 29.69 6.76
C GLU A 6 -15.66 28.29 7.40
N LYS A 7 -16.59 27.97 8.30
CA LYS A 7 -16.67 26.65 8.95
C LYS A 7 -17.03 25.54 7.96
N GLU A 8 -17.98 25.79 7.08
CA GLU A 8 -18.39 24.81 6.06
C GLU A 8 -17.27 24.57 5.04
N ALA A 9 -16.63 25.63 4.55
CA ALA A 9 -15.48 25.52 3.65
C ALA A 9 -14.31 24.76 4.30
N LEU A 10 -14.08 25.00 5.60
CA LEU A 10 -13.07 24.29 6.36
C LEU A 10 -13.43 22.80 6.55
N ALA A 11 -14.70 22.48 6.82
CA ALA A 11 -15.16 21.11 6.97
C ALA A 11 -15.06 20.33 5.64
N GLU A 12 -15.44 20.94 4.52
CA GLU A 12 -15.32 20.34 3.19
C GLU A 12 -13.87 20.06 2.83
N THR A 13 -12.97 21.02 3.06
CA THR A 13 -11.53 20.83 2.80
C THR A 13 -10.90 19.76 3.68
N TYR A 14 -11.27 19.65 4.95
CA TYR A 14 -10.80 18.55 5.81
C TYR A 14 -11.35 17.19 5.37
N PHE A 15 -12.61 17.13 4.93
CA PHE A 15 -13.20 15.90 4.42
C PHE A 15 -12.52 15.43 3.13
N GLU A 16 -12.26 16.34 2.20
CA GLU A 16 -11.54 16.03 0.97
C GLU A 16 -10.11 15.56 1.24
N LYS A 17 -9.39 16.22 2.16
CA LYS A 17 -8.06 15.79 2.59
C LYS A 17 -8.08 14.40 3.20
N GLY A 18 -8.98 14.12 4.15
CA GLY A 18 -9.08 12.80 4.78
C GLY A 18 -9.42 11.70 3.77
N LYS A 19 -10.29 11.99 2.78
CA LYS A 19 -10.61 11.05 1.70
C LYS A 19 -9.41 10.81 0.76
N ALA A 20 -8.64 11.85 0.45
CA ALA A 20 -7.45 11.75 -0.37
C ALA A 20 -6.35 10.94 0.33
N GLU A 21 -6.08 11.23 1.60
CA GLU A 21 -5.13 10.51 2.45
C GLU A 21 -5.51 9.04 2.59
N GLY A 22 -6.75 8.73 2.99
CA GLY A 22 -7.20 7.35 3.13
C GLY A 22 -7.15 6.55 1.82
N LYS A 23 -7.39 7.18 0.67
CA LYS A 23 -7.24 6.52 -0.64
C LYS A 23 -5.77 6.29 -1.00
N ALA A 24 -4.89 7.22 -0.66
CA ALA A 24 -3.46 7.09 -0.91
C ALA A 24 -2.86 5.97 -0.04
N GLU A 25 -3.17 5.97 1.25
CA GLU A 25 -2.76 4.93 2.21
C GLU A 25 -3.27 3.55 1.78
N GLY A 26 -4.57 3.41 1.53
CA GLY A 26 -5.14 2.13 1.12
C GLY A 26 -4.56 1.59 -0.19
N LYS A 27 -4.21 2.47 -1.14
CA LYS A 27 -3.54 2.05 -2.39
C LYS A 27 -2.10 1.61 -2.15
N ALA A 28 -1.37 2.30 -1.28
CA ALA A 28 0.00 1.94 -0.92
C ALA A 28 0.03 0.59 -0.19
N GLU A 29 -0.81 0.42 0.83
CA GLU A 29 -0.94 -0.83 1.58
C GLU A 29 -1.37 -1.99 0.68
N GLY A 30 -2.36 -1.78 -0.19
CA GLY A 30 -2.81 -2.80 -1.14
C GLY A 30 -1.73 -3.24 -2.12
N LEU A 31 -0.90 -2.31 -2.61
CA LEU A 31 0.20 -2.62 -3.51
C LEU A 31 1.28 -3.47 -2.80
N VAL A 32 1.66 -3.08 -1.59
CA VAL A 32 2.66 -3.80 -0.79
C VAL A 32 2.15 -5.19 -0.43
N ARG A 33 0.91 -5.28 0.06
CA ARG A 33 0.28 -6.55 0.40
C ARG A 33 0.17 -7.48 -0.81
N GLY A 34 -0.27 -6.97 -1.97
CA GLY A 34 -0.37 -7.76 -3.20
C GLY A 34 0.98 -8.31 -3.66
N LYS A 35 2.04 -7.50 -3.63
CA LYS A 35 3.40 -7.96 -3.96
C LYS A 35 3.88 -9.06 -3.01
N ASN A 36 3.66 -8.89 -1.71
CA ASN A 36 4.04 -9.85 -0.70
C ASN A 36 3.26 -11.17 -0.81
N GLU A 37 1.95 -11.11 -1.07
CA GLU A 37 1.11 -12.29 -1.28
C GLU A 37 1.56 -13.09 -2.52
N VAL A 38 1.87 -12.40 -3.62
CA VAL A 38 2.38 -13.04 -4.84
C VAL A 38 3.75 -13.67 -4.59
N ALA A 39 4.67 -12.94 -3.94
CA ALA A 39 5.99 -13.46 -3.59
C ALA A 39 5.89 -14.72 -2.71
N LEU A 40 5.04 -14.69 -1.68
CA LEU A 40 4.79 -15.83 -0.81
C LEU A 40 4.21 -17.02 -1.59
N ALA A 41 3.26 -16.78 -2.50
CA ALA A 41 2.67 -17.82 -3.33
C ALA A 41 3.70 -18.47 -4.28
N MET A 42 4.63 -17.67 -4.83
CA MET A 42 5.74 -18.17 -5.64
C MET A 42 6.70 -19.02 -4.81
N LEU A 43 7.12 -18.56 -3.62
CA LEU A 43 7.98 -19.35 -2.73
C LEU A 43 7.32 -20.68 -2.33
N LYS A 44 6.02 -20.67 -2.00
CA LYS A 44 5.25 -21.89 -1.70
C LYS A 44 5.16 -22.86 -2.87
N LYS A 45 5.22 -22.37 -4.11
CA LYS A 45 5.27 -23.18 -5.33
C LYS A 45 6.67 -23.71 -5.65
N GLY A 46 7.68 -23.37 -4.84
CA GLY A 46 9.06 -23.82 -5.01
C GLY A 46 9.92 -22.93 -5.92
N PHE A 47 9.50 -21.70 -6.19
CA PHE A 47 10.34 -20.75 -6.93
C PHE A 47 11.49 -20.26 -6.04
N ASP A 48 12.68 -20.13 -6.63
CA ASP A 48 13.84 -19.57 -5.97
C ASP A 48 13.68 -18.08 -5.66
N VAL A 49 14.33 -17.64 -4.57
CA VAL A 49 14.31 -16.23 -4.12
C VAL A 49 14.81 -15.28 -5.21
N SER A 50 15.77 -15.69 -6.06
CA SER A 50 16.27 -14.88 -7.17
C SER A 50 15.19 -14.61 -8.23
N VAL A 51 14.40 -15.62 -8.57
CA VAL A 51 13.30 -15.51 -9.53
C VAL A 51 12.16 -14.67 -8.95
N VAL A 52 11.84 -14.86 -7.67
CA VAL A 52 10.82 -14.04 -6.99
C VAL A 52 11.25 -12.58 -6.94
N LYS A 53 12.53 -12.29 -6.67
CA LYS A 53 13.10 -10.93 -6.71
C LYS A 53 12.93 -10.30 -8.09
N GLU A 54 13.28 -11.02 -9.15
CA GLU A 54 13.17 -10.51 -10.53
C GLU A 54 11.72 -10.21 -10.92
N LEU A 55 10.77 -11.09 -10.54
CA LEU A 55 9.37 -10.96 -10.93
C LEU A 55 8.59 -9.95 -10.08
N THR A 56 8.90 -9.83 -8.79
CA THR A 56 8.15 -8.98 -7.84
C THR A 56 8.82 -7.63 -7.59
N GLY A 57 10.12 -7.52 -7.90
CA GLY A 57 10.95 -6.37 -7.59
C GLY A 57 11.18 -6.17 -6.10
N LEU A 58 10.91 -7.19 -5.27
CA LEU A 58 11.19 -7.16 -3.83
C LEU A 58 12.63 -7.54 -3.55
N ASP A 59 13.22 -6.95 -2.52
CA ASP A 59 14.56 -7.33 -2.07
C ASP A 59 14.57 -8.74 -1.46
N GLU A 60 15.69 -9.45 -1.61
CA GLU A 60 15.84 -10.81 -1.09
C GLU A 60 15.63 -10.88 0.42
N GLY A 61 15.99 -9.81 1.14
CA GLY A 61 15.75 -9.70 2.58
C GLY A 61 14.26 -9.71 2.91
N ASP A 62 13.44 -8.98 2.14
CA ASP A 62 12.01 -8.92 2.36
C ASP A 62 11.32 -10.22 1.91
N ILE A 63 11.78 -10.83 0.82
CA ILE A 63 11.31 -12.14 0.37
C ILE A 63 11.60 -13.22 1.43
N ARG A 64 12.79 -13.21 2.04
CA ARG A 64 13.15 -14.15 3.12
C ARG A 64 12.30 -13.96 4.38
N LYS A 65 11.90 -12.72 4.71
CA LYS A 65 10.98 -12.45 5.83
C LYS A 65 9.57 -12.99 5.57
N LEU A 66 9.16 -13.19 4.32
CA LEU A 66 7.86 -13.78 3.99
C LEU A 66 7.85 -15.30 4.16
N SER A 67 8.99 -15.96 4.02
CA SER A 67 9.12 -17.42 4.11
C SER A 67 9.44 -17.95 5.52
N ASN A 68 9.75 -17.06 6.46
CA ASN A 68 10.26 -17.38 7.79
C ASN A 68 9.25 -16.99 8.87
#